data_AF-R7YSC1-F1
#
_entry.id   AF-R7YSC1-F1
#
_cell.length_a   1.000
_cell.length_b   1.000
_cell.length_c   1.000
_cell.angle_alpha   90.00
_cell.angle_beta   90.00
_cell.angle_gamma   90.00
#
_symmetry.space_group_name_H-M   'P 1'
#
loop_
_entity.id
_entity.type
_entity.pdbx_description
1 polymer ?
#
loop_
_entity_poly.entity_id
_entity_poly.type
_entity_poly.pdbx_seq_one_letter_code
_entity_poly.pdbx_strand_id
1 'polypeptide(L)'
;MDKIEEGCDIVVLQTLRLLEERMRRLEFVLDGDIKDEQQQQTQDPVVKRLQKLEESLHKLTSGSSVIADVVLVQSRHADLLNPPEPLEAPEAQPGLEAPHKLATVLAEAPLYPATASQLTSLNDIPIPPTESFASLIALHPRIAAVARRQNQHARQIAFLSKKSAQLVLKWQKIFIIGQGRCWVEWDNRLRKAAREVGRVEVRRGGEGEL
;
A
#
# COMPACT_ATOMS: atom_id res chain seq x y z
N MET A 1 -9.71 47.85 37.29
CA MET A 1 -8.33 47.35 37.13
C MET A 1 -8.38 45.98 36.46
N ASP A 2 -9.27 45.09 36.87
CA ASP A 2 -9.43 43.71 36.36
C ASP A 2 -9.66 43.58 34.83
N LYS A 3 -10.43 44.50 34.21
CA LYS A 3 -10.66 44.47 32.75
C LYS A 3 -9.41 44.77 31.90
N ILE A 4 -8.39 45.41 32.48
CA ILE A 4 -7.14 45.73 31.77
C ILE A 4 -6.18 44.53 31.84
N GLU A 5 -6.18 43.79 32.95
CA GLU A 5 -5.41 42.54 33.10
C GLU A 5 -5.95 41.44 32.16
N GLU A 6 -7.28 41.28 32.10
CA GLU A 6 -7.92 40.31 31.20
C GLU A 6 -7.68 40.61 29.71
N GLY A 7 -7.56 41.89 29.35
CA GLY A 7 -7.16 42.31 28.00
C GLY A 7 -5.68 42.03 27.67
N CYS A 8 -4.80 42.10 28.67
CA CYS A 8 -3.38 41.80 28.51
C CYS A 8 -3.16 40.30 28.25
N ASP A 9 -3.86 39.46 29.00
CA ASP A 9 -3.80 38.00 28.84
C ASP A 9 -4.26 37.54 27.45
N ILE A 10 -5.31 38.17 26.89
CA ILE A 10 -5.80 37.88 25.54
C ILE A 10 -4.75 38.24 24.47
N VAL A 11 -4.06 39.37 24.62
CA VAL A 11 -3.00 39.79 23.67
C VAL A 11 -1.79 38.86 23.75
N VAL A 12 -1.40 38.43 24.96
CA VAL A 12 -0.32 37.45 25.14
C VAL A 12 -0.68 36.11 24.48
N LEU A 13 -1.92 35.64 24.64
CA LEU A 13 -2.36 34.40 23.99
C LEU A 13 -2.41 34.51 22.46
N GLN A 14 -2.83 35.67 21.93
CA GLN A 14 -2.83 35.92 20.48
C GLN A 14 -1.41 35.96 19.90
N THR A 15 -0.48 36.62 20.57
CA THR A 15 0.92 36.69 20.13
C THR A 15 1.62 35.33 20.22
N LEU A 16 1.32 34.54 21.26
CA LEU A 16 1.83 33.17 21.39
C LEU A 16 1.29 32.27 20.29
N ARG A 17 0.00 32.36 19.97
CA ARG A 17 -0.61 31.61 18.87
C ARG A 17 -0.02 31.99 17.51
N LEU A 18 0.24 33.27 17.28
CA LEU A 18 0.91 33.74 16.06
C LEU A 18 2.34 33.23 15.98
N LEU A 19 3.06 33.17 17.11
CA LEU A 19 4.40 32.59 17.18
C LEU A 19 4.37 31.10 16.87
N GLU A 20 3.40 30.36 17.42
CA GLU A 20 3.21 28.94 17.17
C GLU A 20 2.91 28.67 15.69
N GLU A 21 2.02 29.44 15.07
CA GLU A 21 1.73 29.32 13.63
C GLU A 21 2.96 29.61 12.77
N ARG A 22 3.76 30.63 13.13
CA ARG A 22 5.02 30.92 12.44
C ARG A 22 6.04 29.81 12.63
N MET A 23 6.13 29.23 13.82
CA MET A 23 7.05 28.14 14.11
C MET A 23 6.67 26.88 13.34
N ARG A 24 5.38 26.52 13.30
CA ARG A 24 4.85 25.42 12.47
C ARG A 24 5.10 25.67 10.98
N ARG A 25 5.01 26.92 10.52
CA ARG A 25 5.32 27.26 9.12
C ARG A 25 6.81 27.15 8.82
N LEU A 26 7.68 27.54 9.75
CA LEU A 26 9.13 27.38 9.62
C LEU A 26 9.53 25.90 9.64
N GLU A 27 8.93 25.12 10.52
CA GLU A 27 9.08 23.66 10.58
C GLU A 27 8.63 23.02 9.25
N PHE A 28 7.47 23.41 8.73
CA PHE A 28 6.98 22.95 7.42
C PHE A 28 7.94 23.30 6.27
N VAL A 29 8.49 24.52 6.26
CA VAL A 29 9.45 24.95 5.24
C VAL A 29 10.78 24.20 5.37
N LEU A 30 11.20 23.88 6.58
CA LEU A 30 12.48 23.24 6.86
C LEU A 30 12.47 21.73 6.59
N ASP A 31 11.41 21.05 7.00
CA ASP A 31 11.32 19.59 6.92
C ASP A 31 10.59 19.11 5.66
N GLY A 32 9.63 19.90 5.15
CA GLY A 32 8.88 19.61 3.94
C GLY A 32 7.93 18.41 4.10
N ASP A 33 6.63 18.67 3.94
CA ASP A 33 5.52 17.72 4.12
C ASP A 33 5.42 17.10 5.54
N ILE A 34 4.29 17.35 6.21
CA ILE A 34 3.92 16.73 7.49
C ILE A 34 3.41 15.32 7.22
N LYS A 35 4.28 14.40 6.80
CA LYS A 35 3.94 12.98 6.71
C LYS A 35 5.03 12.05 7.24
N ASP A 36 4.54 11.28 8.21
CA ASP A 36 5.01 9.99 8.71
C ASP A 36 6.34 9.96 9.47
N GLU A 37 6.20 9.91 10.80
CA GLU A 37 7.21 9.50 11.80
C GLU A 37 7.86 8.12 11.51
N GLN A 38 7.59 7.48 10.36
CA GLN A 38 8.10 6.16 9.98
C GLN A 38 9.13 6.19 8.84
N GLN A 39 9.47 7.35 8.26
CA GLN A 39 10.51 7.42 7.21
C GLN A 39 11.70 8.34 7.54
N GLN A 40 11.84 8.78 8.79
CA GLN A 40 12.97 9.61 9.24
C GLN A 40 14.20 8.79 9.68
N GLN A 41 14.70 7.89 8.82
CA GLN A 41 16.01 7.25 8.99
C GLN A 41 17.07 7.74 8.00
N THR A 42 16.90 8.96 7.49
CA THR A 42 17.98 9.68 6.79
C THR A 42 18.13 11.07 7.39
N GLN A 43 18.43 11.11 8.69
CA GLN A 43 18.74 12.34 9.43
C GLN A 43 20.16 12.82 9.14
N ASP A 44 20.44 13.20 7.89
CA ASP A 44 21.52 14.15 7.67
C ASP A 44 21.00 15.54 8.04
N PRO A 45 21.70 16.30 8.91
CA PRO A 45 21.30 17.65 9.25
C PRO A 45 21.11 18.48 7.99
N VAL A 46 20.15 19.40 8.00
CA VAL A 46 19.79 20.24 6.83
C VAL A 46 21.03 20.88 6.19
N VAL A 47 22.00 21.29 7.00
CA VAL A 47 23.29 21.83 6.57
C VAL A 47 24.05 20.85 5.67
N LYS A 48 24.12 19.56 6.02
CA LYS A 48 24.79 18.54 5.18
C LYS A 48 24.03 18.28 3.88
N ARG A 49 22.69 18.31 3.90
CA ARG A 49 21.87 18.20 2.68
C ARG A 49 22.10 19.38 1.74
N LEU A 50 22.16 20.60 2.29
CA LEU A 50 22.49 21.81 1.56
C LEU A 50 23.91 21.77 0.99
N GLN A 51 24.91 21.34 1.77
CA GLN A 51 26.28 21.15 1.29
C GLN A 51 26.35 20.14 0.15
N LYS A 52 25.63 19.02 0.26
CA LYS A 52 25.56 18.01 -0.82
C LYS A 52 24.91 18.58 -2.10
N LEU A 53 23.86 19.37 -1.96
CA LEU A 53 23.21 20.06 -3.08
C LEU A 53 24.15 21.10 -3.70
N GLU A 54 24.84 21.88 -2.88
CA GLU A 54 25.83 22.87 -3.30
C GLU A 54 26.98 22.20 -4.07
N GLU A 55 27.53 21.10 -3.55
CA GLU A 55 28.54 20.30 -4.25
C GLU A 55 28.01 19.76 -5.58
N SER A 56 26.76 19.29 -5.62
CA SER A 56 26.13 18.79 -6.85
C SER A 56 25.90 19.90 -7.87
N LEU A 57 25.57 21.11 -7.42
CA LEU A 57 25.36 22.30 -8.26
C LEU A 57 26.72 22.81 -8.77
N HIS A 58 27.76 22.81 -7.95
CA HIS A 58 29.14 23.11 -8.36
C HIS A 58 29.64 22.11 -9.41
N LYS A 59 29.35 20.82 -9.25
CA LYS A 59 29.65 19.82 -10.27
C LYS A 59 28.89 20.10 -11.57
N LEU A 60 27.61 20.45 -11.47
CA LEU A 60 26.76 20.70 -12.63
C LEU A 60 27.14 21.99 -13.39
N THR A 61 27.48 23.06 -12.68
CA THR A 61 28.01 24.31 -13.25
C THR A 61 29.36 24.10 -13.92
N SER A 62 30.25 23.27 -13.36
CA SER A 62 31.52 22.92 -14.01
C SER A 62 31.36 22.05 -15.27
N GLY A 63 30.27 21.27 -15.35
CA GLY A 63 30.03 20.32 -16.44
C GLY A 63 29.25 20.89 -17.64
N SER A 64 28.55 22.02 -17.47
CA SER A 64 27.71 22.60 -18.52
C SER A 64 27.96 24.10 -18.65
N SER A 65 28.48 24.53 -19.80
CA SER A 65 28.74 25.94 -20.11
C SER A 65 27.47 26.80 -20.07
N VAL A 66 26.32 26.22 -20.43
CA VAL A 66 25.02 26.91 -20.41
C VAL A 66 24.63 27.31 -18.99
N ILE A 67 24.93 26.47 -18.01
CA ILE A 67 24.60 26.74 -16.61
C ILE A 67 25.57 27.78 -16.03
N ALA A 68 26.85 27.74 -16.44
CA ALA A 68 27.79 28.80 -16.12
C ALA A 68 27.34 30.16 -16.70
N ASP A 69 26.82 30.17 -17.94
CA ASP A 69 26.28 31.37 -18.56
C ASP A 69 25.05 31.91 -17.81
N VAL A 70 24.15 31.04 -17.33
CA VAL A 70 23.00 31.45 -16.53
C VAL A 70 23.42 32.04 -15.18
N VAL A 71 24.45 31.48 -14.53
CA VAL A 71 25.00 32.04 -13.28
C VAL A 71 25.70 33.39 -13.54
N LEU A 72 26.36 33.55 -14.68
CA LEU A 72 26.93 34.83 -15.10
C LEU A 72 25.84 35.87 -15.38
N VAL A 73 24.74 35.46 -16.02
CA VAL A 73 23.58 36.34 -16.25
C VAL A 73 22.91 36.71 -14.93
N GLN A 74 22.75 35.76 -13.99
CA GLN A 74 22.20 36.01 -12.66
C GLN A 74 23.08 36.98 -11.86
N SER A 75 24.40 36.80 -11.85
CA SER A 75 25.31 37.70 -11.13
C SER A 75 25.39 39.09 -11.75
N ARG A 76 25.30 39.19 -13.09
CA ARG A 76 25.29 40.46 -13.82
C ARG A 76 23.95 41.20 -13.73
N HIS A 77 22.86 40.45 -13.59
CA HIS A 77 21.50 40.97 -13.59
C HIS A 77 20.70 40.38 -12.42
N ALA A 78 21.20 40.55 -11.19
CA ALA A 78 20.50 40.12 -9.98
C ALA A 78 19.11 40.78 -9.87
N ASP A 79 18.97 41.98 -10.43
CA ASP A 79 17.74 42.78 -10.49
C ASP A 79 16.60 42.11 -11.30
N LEU A 80 16.92 41.16 -12.21
CA LEU A 80 15.90 40.44 -12.97
C LEU A 80 15.22 39.34 -12.16
N LEU A 81 15.89 38.81 -11.13
CA LEU A 81 15.40 37.71 -10.30
C LEU A 81 14.98 38.19 -8.90
N ASN A 82 15.62 39.25 -8.40
CA ASN A 82 15.18 40.02 -7.24
C ASN A 82 14.88 41.44 -7.73
N PRO A 83 13.68 41.72 -8.26
CA PRO A 83 13.28 43.09 -8.49
C PRO A 83 13.44 43.85 -7.16
N PRO A 84 14.03 45.07 -7.17
CA PRO A 84 14.12 45.86 -5.96
C PRO A 84 12.72 45.97 -5.35
N GLU A 85 12.61 45.56 -4.09
CA GLU A 85 11.41 45.69 -3.29
C GLU A 85 10.88 47.12 -3.52
N PRO A 86 9.66 47.30 -4.05
CA PRO A 86 9.18 48.64 -4.37
C PRO A 86 9.12 49.44 -3.07
N LEU A 87 10.12 50.28 -2.86
CA LEU A 87 10.02 51.42 -1.97
C LEU A 87 8.80 52.21 -2.45
N GLU A 88 7.77 52.17 -1.62
CA GLU A 88 6.52 52.91 -1.78
C GLU A 88 5.70 52.49 -3.01
N ALA A 89 4.83 51.51 -2.83
CA ALA A 89 3.76 51.22 -3.77
C ALA A 89 2.78 52.42 -3.88
N PRO A 90 2.64 53.09 -5.03
CA PRO A 90 1.45 53.88 -5.30
C PRO A 90 0.36 52.91 -5.80
N GLU A 91 -0.30 52.17 -4.91
CA GLU A 91 -1.56 51.38 -5.06
C GLU A 91 -1.77 50.47 -6.31
N ALA A 92 -0.84 50.44 -7.24
CA ALA A 92 -0.90 49.70 -8.48
C ALA A 92 0.16 48.61 -8.42
N GLN A 93 -0.19 47.55 -7.69
CA GLN A 93 0.24 46.20 -8.06
C GLN A 93 0.11 46.06 -9.59
N PRO A 94 0.86 45.17 -10.28
CA PRO A 94 0.50 44.75 -11.63
C PRO A 94 -0.77 43.88 -11.53
N GLY A 95 -1.85 44.47 -11.02
CA GLY A 95 -3.17 43.93 -11.03
C GLY A 95 -3.55 43.88 -12.49
N LEU A 96 -3.53 42.66 -13.02
CA LEU A 96 -4.04 42.23 -14.32
C LEU A 96 -5.00 43.27 -14.90
N GLU A 97 -4.67 43.84 -16.07
CA GLU A 97 -5.43 44.93 -16.70
C GLU A 97 -6.93 44.61 -16.69
N ALA A 98 -7.80 45.60 -16.49
CA ALA A 98 -9.26 45.42 -16.47
C ALA A 98 -9.83 44.47 -17.57
N PRO A 99 -9.39 44.53 -18.84
CA PRO A 99 -9.83 43.58 -19.86
C PRO A 99 -9.41 42.13 -19.58
N HIS A 100 -8.22 41.91 -19.02
CA HIS A 100 -7.72 40.58 -18.68
C HIS A 100 -8.46 39.98 -17.48
N LYS A 101 -8.81 40.78 -16.47
CA LYS A 101 -9.69 40.34 -15.36
C LYS A 101 -11.07 39.93 -15.89
N LEU A 102 -11.65 40.71 -16.79
CA LEU A 102 -12.94 40.42 -17.40
C LEU A 102 -12.86 39.12 -18.22
N ALA A 103 -11.79 38.93 -19.00
CA ALA A 103 -11.56 37.70 -19.75
C ALA A 103 -11.46 36.46 -18.83
N THR A 104 -10.75 36.56 -17.70
CA THR A 104 -10.68 35.46 -16.73
C THR A 104 -12.02 35.16 -16.07
N VAL A 105 -12.79 36.20 -15.71
CA VAL A 105 -14.12 36.02 -15.12
C VAL A 105 -15.09 35.41 -16.13
N LEU A 106 -15.05 35.80 -17.40
CA LEU A 106 -15.89 35.22 -18.45
C LEU A 106 -15.49 33.78 -18.79
N ALA A 107 -14.19 33.46 -18.76
CA ALA A 107 -13.71 32.09 -18.97
C ALA A 107 -14.16 31.16 -17.83
N GLU A 108 -14.13 31.64 -16.58
CA GLU A 108 -14.49 30.87 -15.38
C GLU A 108 -16.00 30.95 -15.04
N ALA A 109 -16.74 31.90 -15.62
CA ALA A 109 -18.17 32.12 -15.41
C ALA A 109 -19.03 30.84 -15.40
N PRO A 110 -18.90 29.90 -16.36
CA PRO A 110 -19.71 28.68 -16.38
C PRO A 110 -19.33 27.66 -15.29
N LEU A 111 -18.14 27.78 -14.69
CA LEU A 111 -17.68 26.86 -13.65
C LEU A 111 -18.29 27.20 -12.29
N TYR A 112 -18.56 28.47 -11.98
CA TYR A 112 -19.21 28.87 -10.73
C TYR A 112 -20.56 28.19 -10.45
N PRO A 113 -21.55 28.17 -11.38
CA PRO A 113 -22.81 27.48 -11.13
C PRO A 113 -22.62 25.94 -11.06
N ALA A 114 -21.66 25.38 -11.80
CA ALA A 114 -21.34 23.97 -11.74
C ALA A 114 -20.76 23.58 -10.37
N THR A 115 -19.81 24.35 -9.85
CA THR A 115 -19.22 24.12 -8.52
C THR A 115 -20.21 24.40 -7.39
N ALA A 116 -21.06 25.43 -7.53
CA ALA A 116 -22.12 25.71 -6.56
C ALA A 116 -23.13 24.56 -6.51
N SER A 117 -23.53 24.03 -7.66
CA SER A 117 -24.41 22.84 -7.74
C SER A 117 -23.75 21.60 -7.12
N GLN A 118 -22.45 21.38 -7.35
CA GLN A 118 -21.70 20.29 -6.72
C GLN A 118 -21.61 20.44 -5.20
N LEU A 119 -21.35 21.64 -4.68
CA LEU A 119 -21.28 21.90 -3.25
C LEU A 119 -22.64 21.74 -2.57
N THR A 120 -23.72 22.21 -3.21
CA THR A 120 -25.09 21.98 -2.73
C THR A 120 -25.42 20.49 -2.72
N SER A 121 -25.08 19.78 -3.80
CA SER A 121 -25.23 18.33 -3.89
C SER A 121 -24.48 17.59 -2.79
N LEU A 122 -23.24 18.01 -2.46
CA LEU A 122 -22.47 17.43 -1.34
C LEU A 122 -23.09 17.73 0.02
N ASN A 123 -23.69 18.91 0.21
CA ASN A 123 -24.38 19.28 1.44
C ASN A 123 -25.69 18.48 1.64
N ASP A 124 -26.33 18.08 0.54
CA ASP A 124 -27.55 17.27 0.56
C ASP A 124 -27.27 15.76 0.79
N ILE A 125 -26.01 15.33 0.83
CA ILE A 125 -25.67 13.94 1.14
C ILE A 125 -25.82 13.71 2.64
N PRO A 126 -26.77 12.88 3.10
CA PRO A 126 -26.86 12.53 4.50
C PRO A 126 -25.61 11.75 4.89
N ILE A 127 -24.82 12.31 5.81
CA ILE A 127 -23.70 11.59 6.41
C ILE A 127 -24.29 10.33 7.09
N PRO A 128 -23.84 9.12 6.72
CA PRO A 128 -24.41 7.90 7.27
C PRO A 128 -24.33 7.90 8.80
N PRO A 129 -25.38 7.39 9.49
CA PRO A 129 -25.49 7.51 10.93
C PRO A 129 -24.29 6.85 11.61
N THR A 130 -23.61 7.61 12.47
CA THR A 130 -22.42 7.20 13.22
C THR A 130 -22.67 5.95 14.07
N GLU A 131 -23.91 5.69 14.47
CA GLU A 131 -24.35 4.48 15.17
C GLU A 131 -24.08 3.19 14.37
N SER A 132 -24.26 3.23 13.04
CA SER A 132 -23.99 2.07 12.18
C SER A 132 -22.50 1.71 12.17
N PHE A 133 -21.63 2.71 12.10
CA PHE A 133 -20.18 2.50 12.18
C PHE A 133 -19.73 2.09 13.58
N ALA A 134 -20.32 2.66 14.63
CA ALA A 134 -20.04 2.25 16.01
C ALA A 134 -20.44 0.78 16.25
N SER A 135 -21.59 0.35 15.72
CA SER A 135 -22.02 -1.04 15.77
C SER A 135 -21.08 -1.96 14.99
N LEU A 136 -20.60 -1.54 13.81
CA LEU A 136 -19.62 -2.30 13.02
C LEU A 136 -18.32 -2.52 13.81
N ILE A 137 -17.82 -1.48 14.48
CA ILE A 137 -16.63 -1.56 15.33
C ILE A 137 -16.88 -2.50 16.51
N ALA A 138 -18.06 -2.46 17.12
CA ALA A 138 -18.44 -3.37 18.20
C ALA A 138 -18.50 -4.85 17.75
N LEU A 139 -18.83 -5.12 16.47
CA LEU A 139 -18.83 -6.47 15.90
C LEU A 139 -17.43 -7.00 15.55
N HIS A 140 -16.44 -6.14 15.37
CA HIS A 140 -15.07 -6.50 15.00
C HIS A 140 -14.43 -7.62 15.86
N PRO A 141 -14.45 -7.60 17.20
CA PRO A 141 -13.86 -8.66 18.02
C PRO A 141 -14.54 -10.02 17.81
N ARG A 142 -15.84 -10.04 17.54
CA ARG A 142 -16.58 -11.28 17.27
C ARG A 142 -16.17 -11.88 15.92
N ILE A 143 -15.98 -11.04 14.90
CA ILE A 143 -15.47 -11.46 13.59
C ILE A 143 -14.06 -12.05 13.73
N ALA A 144 -13.18 -11.37 14.48
CA ALA A 144 -11.82 -11.85 14.73
C ALA A 144 -11.80 -13.19 15.48
N ALA A 145 -12.69 -13.38 16.46
CA ALA A 145 -12.82 -14.65 17.18
C ALA A 145 -13.27 -15.80 16.28
N VAL A 146 -14.25 -15.55 15.39
CA VAL A 146 -14.71 -16.55 14.41
C VAL A 146 -13.62 -16.88 13.39
N ALA A 147 -12.91 -15.87 12.88
CA ALA A 147 -11.80 -16.07 11.94
C ALA A 147 -10.68 -16.93 12.55
N ARG A 148 -10.36 -16.74 13.84
CA ARG A 148 -9.39 -17.60 14.54
C ARG A 148 -9.86 -19.06 14.62
N ARG A 149 -11.14 -19.29 14.94
CA ARG A 149 -11.71 -20.66 14.95
C ARG A 149 -11.70 -21.29 13.56
N GLN A 150 -12.06 -20.54 12.52
CA GLN A 150 -12.01 -21.02 11.14
C GLN A 150 -10.60 -21.44 10.73
N ASN A 151 -9.59 -20.64 11.08
CA ASN A 151 -8.19 -20.99 10.84
C ASN A 151 -7.77 -22.27 11.58
N GLN A 152 -8.23 -22.45 12.82
CA GLN A 152 -7.97 -23.67 13.60
C GLN A 152 -8.63 -24.90 12.94
N HIS A 153 -9.89 -24.78 12.52
CA HIS A 153 -10.60 -25.86 11.81
C HIS A 153 -9.94 -26.20 10.48
N ALA A 154 -9.52 -25.20 9.70
CA ALA A 154 -8.82 -25.42 8.43
C ALA A 154 -7.53 -26.21 8.62
N ARG A 155 -6.75 -25.91 9.67
CA ARG A 155 -5.53 -26.67 10.02
C ARG A 155 -5.85 -28.12 10.42
N GLN A 156 -6.90 -28.32 11.22
CA GLN A 156 -7.33 -29.67 11.63
C GLN A 156 -7.79 -30.50 10.44
N ILE A 157 -8.61 -29.92 9.56
CA ILE A 157 -9.09 -30.57 8.34
C ILE A 157 -7.91 -30.95 7.45
N ALA A 158 -6.98 -30.03 7.19
CA ALA A 158 -5.80 -30.32 6.38
C ALA A 158 -4.96 -31.47 6.96
N PHE A 159 -4.77 -31.48 8.28
CA PHE A 159 -4.06 -32.55 8.97
C PHE A 159 -4.78 -33.90 8.87
N LEU A 160 -6.09 -33.93 9.12
CA LEU A 160 -6.91 -35.13 9.04
C LEU A 160 -6.97 -35.67 7.61
N SER A 161 -7.15 -34.80 6.61
CA SER A 161 -7.12 -35.16 5.19
C SER A 161 -5.79 -35.77 4.77
N LYS A 162 -4.66 -35.24 5.28
CA LYS A 162 -3.35 -35.83 5.03
C LYS A 162 -3.23 -37.22 5.65
N LYS A 163 -3.68 -37.39 6.90
CA LYS A 163 -3.65 -38.68 7.59
C LYS A 163 -4.57 -39.72 6.94
N SER A 164 -5.78 -39.33 6.55
CA SER A 164 -6.72 -40.22 5.89
C SER A 164 -6.19 -40.65 4.52
N ALA A 165 -5.63 -39.73 3.73
CA ALA A 165 -4.99 -40.05 2.46
C ALA A 165 -3.84 -41.06 2.65
N GLN A 166 -2.98 -40.86 3.65
CA GLN A 166 -1.90 -41.80 3.95
C GLN A 166 -2.42 -43.19 4.36
N LEU A 167 -3.49 -43.25 5.15
CA LEU A 167 -4.09 -44.52 5.56
C LEU A 167 -4.69 -45.27 4.37
N VAL A 168 -5.41 -44.56 3.49
CA VAL A 168 -5.99 -45.12 2.27
C VAL A 168 -4.89 -45.67 1.35
N LEU A 169 -3.80 -44.92 1.15
CA LEU A 169 -2.66 -45.38 0.36
C LEU A 169 -2.00 -46.63 0.96
N LYS A 170 -1.81 -46.67 2.28
CA LYS A 170 -1.26 -47.85 2.96
C LYS A 170 -2.19 -49.06 2.81
N TRP A 171 -3.48 -48.86 3.01
CA TRP A 171 -4.48 -49.92 2.85
C TRP A 171 -4.50 -50.45 1.41
N GLN A 172 -4.51 -49.58 0.39
CA GLN A 172 -4.45 -49.99 -1.01
C GLN A 172 -3.16 -50.78 -1.31
N LYS A 173 -2.01 -50.31 -0.83
CA LYS A 173 -0.73 -50.99 -1.07
C LYS A 173 -0.67 -52.37 -0.41
N ILE A 174 -1.09 -52.49 0.84
CA ILE A 174 -0.97 -53.73 1.60
C ILE A 174 -2.09 -54.70 1.24
N PHE A 175 -3.33 -54.23 1.27
CA PHE A 175 -4.49 -55.09 1.14
C PHE A 175 -4.78 -55.43 -0.32
N ILE A 176 -4.88 -54.42 -1.20
CA ILE A 176 -5.25 -54.67 -2.60
C ILE A 176 -4.05 -55.24 -3.37
N ILE A 177 -2.94 -54.52 -3.39
CA ILE A 177 -1.77 -54.93 -4.20
C ILE A 177 -1.08 -56.15 -3.58
N GLY A 178 -0.93 -56.18 -2.25
CA GLY A 178 -0.30 -57.30 -1.55
C GLY A 178 -1.08 -58.61 -1.71
N GLN A 179 -2.40 -58.60 -1.48
CA GLN A 179 -3.21 -59.81 -1.71
C GLN A 179 -3.26 -60.19 -3.18
N GLY A 180 -3.38 -59.21 -4.10
CA GLY A 180 -3.35 -59.48 -5.54
C GLY A 180 -2.09 -60.26 -5.96
N ARG A 181 -0.91 -59.90 -5.41
CA ARG A 181 0.34 -60.66 -5.65
C ARG A 181 0.27 -62.08 -5.12
N CYS A 182 -0.24 -62.27 -3.90
CA CYS A 182 -0.40 -63.60 -3.29
C CYS A 182 -1.36 -64.48 -4.12
N TRP A 183 -2.51 -63.93 -4.51
CA TRP A 183 -3.49 -64.61 -5.36
C TRP A 183 -2.91 -65.02 -6.71
N VAL A 184 -2.17 -64.12 -7.38
CA VAL A 184 -1.52 -64.43 -8.65
C VAL A 184 -0.45 -65.51 -8.50
N GLU A 185 0.32 -65.49 -7.39
CA GLU A 185 1.28 -66.55 -7.11
C GLU A 185 0.60 -67.90 -6.91
N TRP A 186 -0.49 -67.93 -6.15
CA TRP A 186 -1.27 -69.16 -5.90
C TRP A 186 -1.91 -69.69 -7.18
N ASP A 187 -2.51 -68.83 -8.01
CA ASP A 187 -3.05 -69.21 -9.31
C ASP A 187 -1.94 -69.80 -10.21
N ASN A 188 -0.76 -69.19 -10.24
CA ASN A 188 0.37 -69.72 -10.99
C ASN A 188 0.83 -71.10 -10.50
N ARG A 189 0.87 -71.31 -9.17
CA ARG A 189 1.21 -72.63 -8.58
C ARG A 189 0.14 -73.67 -8.92
N LEU A 190 -1.14 -73.31 -8.80
CA LEU A 190 -2.26 -74.19 -9.14
C LEU A 190 -2.25 -74.57 -10.62
N ARG A 191 -2.02 -73.61 -11.53
CA ARG A 191 -1.87 -73.87 -12.98
C ARG A 191 -0.65 -74.73 -13.31
N LYS A 192 0.43 -74.65 -12.54
CA LYS A 192 1.59 -75.57 -12.71
C LYS A 192 1.20 -76.98 -12.29
N ALA A 193 0.61 -77.15 -11.11
CA ALA A 193 0.13 -78.44 -10.63
C ALA A 193 -0.90 -79.07 -11.57
N ALA A 194 -1.88 -78.30 -12.04
CA ALA A 194 -2.89 -78.77 -13.00
C ALA A 194 -2.25 -79.24 -14.32
N ARG A 195 -1.24 -78.53 -14.83
CA ARG A 195 -0.48 -78.96 -16.02
C ARG A 195 0.31 -80.24 -15.78
N GLU A 196 0.89 -80.42 -14.60
CA GLU A 196 1.61 -81.64 -14.25
C GLU A 196 0.66 -82.84 -14.13
N VAL A 197 -0.48 -82.67 -13.47
CA VAL A 197 -1.53 -83.69 -13.39
C VAL A 197 -2.01 -84.07 -14.79
N GLY A 198 -2.34 -83.10 -15.64
CA GLY A 198 -2.75 -83.37 -17.02
C GLY A 198 -1.68 -84.11 -17.83
N ARG A 199 -0.38 -83.82 -17.66
CA ARG A 199 0.70 -84.58 -18.30
C ARG A 199 0.77 -86.04 -17.81
N VAL A 200 0.56 -86.27 -16.52
CA VAL A 200 0.56 -87.61 -15.93
C VAL A 200 -0.64 -88.41 -16.41
N GLU A 201 -1.83 -87.78 -16.45
CA GLU A 201 -3.05 -88.40 -16.97
C GLU A 201 -2.91 -88.79 -18.45
N VAL A 202 -2.33 -87.92 -19.29
CA VAL A 202 -2.05 -88.25 -20.70
C VAL A 202 -1.08 -89.42 -20.83
N ARG A 203 0.00 -89.49 -20.03
CA ARG A 203 0.92 -90.64 -20.05
C ARG A 203 0.23 -91.94 -19.64
N ARG A 204 -0.56 -91.90 -18.57
CA ARG A 204 -1.30 -93.06 -18.07
C ARG A 204 -2.39 -93.52 -19.04
N GLY A 205 -3.04 -92.58 -19.74
CA GLY A 205 -4.01 -92.89 -20.81
C GLY A 205 -3.33 -93.50 -22.04
N GLY A 206 -2.15 -93.01 -22.43
CA GLY A 206 -1.39 -93.55 -23.56
C GLY A 206 -0.77 -94.93 -23.30
N GLU A 207 -0.48 -95.28 -22.04
CA GLU A 207 -0.06 -96.64 -21.65
C GLU A 207 -1.21 -97.66 -21.62
N GLY A 208 -2.47 -97.21 -21.71
CA GLY A 208 -3.65 -98.08 -21.79
C GLY A 208 -4.18 -98.34 -23.20
N GLU A 209 -3.57 -97.73 -24.23
CA GLU A 209 -3.96 -97.87 -25.65
C GLU A 209 -2.92 -98.60 -26.52
N LEU A 210 -1.95 -99.30 -25.90
CA LEU A 210 -1.01 -100.23 -26.55
C LEU A 210 -1.25 -101.67 -26.08
#